data_AF-A0A939Y1W0-F1
#
_entry.id   AF-A0A939Y1W0-F1
#
_cell.length_a   1.000
_cell.length_b   1.000
_cell.length_c   1.000
_cell.angle_alpha   90.00
_cell.angle_beta   90.00
_cell.angle_gamma   90.00
#
_symmetry.space_group_name_H-M   'P 1'
#
loop_
_entity.id
_entity.type
_entity.pdbx_description
1 polymer ?
#
loop_
_entity_poly.entity_id
_entity_poly.type
_entity_poly.pdbx_seq_one_letter_code
_entity_poly.pdbx_strand_id
1 'polypeptide(L)'
;MNSVLRYNRTQCLLALISAAAVVICVCAGVTMNLTTIYDENFDHMGIRTFCMFTVNSNILEAVALALVLPYTVDGLRKNNYHLPNWIVVLNLIGATGVTLTFLVSLFLLAPVKGFVLIFTGSRFFLHGVCPILAIIAFCFFISDHRITRKEAWLALIPTIIYGIVYFIMVVVIGEQNGGWNDFYGFATRLPVWIPLLAIGPIIYGITALLRLLHNGSYDRRKAKEARMYQEEYAGRDIREAVMAMARDQSASRRTADIIVPSRIISLMVAHGDDDAPLDECCLLFVNTYLENRGEKDAEAPKRKG
;
A
#
# COMPACT_ATOMS: atom_id res chain seq x y z
N MET A 1 20.26 -19.15 -8.97
CA MET A 1 19.10 -18.24 -9.00
C MET A 1 19.64 -16.83 -9.07
N ASN A 2 19.33 -16.11 -10.15
CA ASN A 2 19.74 -14.74 -10.44
C ASN A 2 19.55 -13.81 -9.21
N SER A 3 20.50 -12.91 -8.96
CA SER A 3 20.54 -12.00 -7.80
C SER A 3 19.31 -11.08 -7.74
N VAL A 4 18.82 -10.63 -8.90
CA VAL A 4 17.61 -9.84 -9.07
C VAL A 4 16.37 -10.63 -8.69
N LEU A 5 16.26 -11.89 -9.15
CA LEU A 5 15.13 -12.75 -8.79
C LEU A 5 15.06 -12.99 -7.28
N ARG A 6 16.21 -13.18 -6.63
CA ARG A 6 16.28 -13.32 -5.17
C ARG A 6 15.83 -12.03 -4.47
N TYR A 7 16.29 -10.87 -4.94
CA TYR A 7 15.89 -9.58 -4.39
C TYR A 7 14.38 -9.34 -4.51
N ASN A 8 13.81 -9.58 -5.70
CA ASN A 8 12.38 -9.40 -5.96
C ASN A 8 11.53 -10.33 -5.10
N ARG A 9 11.96 -11.59 -4.93
CA ARG A 9 11.30 -12.53 -4.00
C ARG A 9 11.36 -12.07 -2.55
N THR A 10 12.49 -11.53 -2.09
CA THR A 10 12.59 -10.96 -0.74
C THR A 10 11.63 -9.80 -0.55
N GLN A 11 11.52 -8.90 -1.53
CA GLN A 11 10.56 -7.78 -1.46
C GLN A 11 9.11 -8.27 -1.39
N CYS A 12 8.74 -9.25 -2.23
CA CYS A 12 7.41 -9.86 -2.21
C CYS A 12 7.11 -10.52 -0.86
N LEU A 13 8.10 -11.21 -0.27
CA LEU A 13 7.97 -11.87 1.02
C LEU A 13 7.76 -10.84 2.15
N LEU A 14 8.53 -9.75 2.16
CA LEU A 14 8.38 -8.68 3.15
C LEU A 14 7.01 -8.00 3.04
N ALA A 15 6.56 -7.71 1.81
CA ALA A 15 5.23 -7.17 1.56
C ALA A 15 4.13 -8.14 2.01
N LEU A 16 4.25 -9.44 1.73
CA LEU A 16 3.31 -10.47 2.15
C LEU A 16 3.21 -10.56 3.69
N ILE A 17 4.35 -10.68 4.37
CA ILE A 17 4.40 -10.83 5.83
C ILE A 17 3.84 -9.60 6.51
N SER A 18 4.27 -8.40 6.08
CA SER A 18 3.81 -7.15 6.68
C SER A 18 2.31 -6.92 6.46
N ALA A 19 1.81 -7.12 5.24
CA ALA A 19 0.38 -7.01 4.94
C ALA A 19 -0.46 -8.02 5.73
N ALA A 20 -0.04 -9.29 5.76
CA ALA A 20 -0.75 -10.33 6.50
C ALA A 20 -0.76 -10.05 8.01
N ALA A 21 0.36 -9.57 8.57
CA ALA A 21 0.44 -9.22 9.98
C ALA A 21 -0.55 -8.11 10.35
N VAL A 22 -0.64 -7.04 9.55
CA VAL A 22 -1.61 -5.95 9.79
C VAL A 22 -3.04 -6.49 9.70
N VAL A 23 -3.38 -7.25 8.66
CA VAL A 23 -4.72 -7.83 8.48
C VAL A 23 -5.11 -8.67 9.70
N ILE A 24 -4.23 -9.58 10.14
CA ILE A 24 -4.49 -10.44 11.30
C ILE A 24 -4.65 -9.61 12.58
N CYS A 25 -3.77 -8.64 12.83
CA CYS A 25 -3.85 -7.80 14.01
C CYS A 25 -5.11 -6.93 14.05
N VAL A 26 -5.53 -6.38 12.90
CA VAL A 26 -6.78 -5.62 12.81
C VAL A 26 -7.98 -6.53 13.04
N CYS A 27 -8.03 -7.71 12.42
CA CYS A 27 -9.09 -8.69 12.67
C CYS A 27 -9.18 -9.07 14.16
N ALA A 28 -8.04 -9.29 14.82
CA ALA A 28 -8.00 -9.56 16.26
C ALA A 28 -8.52 -8.37 17.07
N GLY A 29 -8.02 -7.15 16.84
CA GLY A 29 -8.44 -5.95 17.57
C GLY A 29 -9.93 -5.62 17.39
N VAL A 30 -10.45 -5.73 16.17
CA VAL A 30 -11.87 -5.52 15.87
C VAL A 30 -12.73 -6.61 16.51
N THR A 31 -12.32 -7.88 16.43
CA THR A 31 -13.05 -8.98 17.07
C THR A 31 -13.12 -8.77 18.57
N MET A 32 -12.01 -8.40 19.21
CA MET A 32 -11.98 -8.08 20.64
C MET A 32 -12.93 -6.92 20.99
N ASN A 33 -13.01 -5.87 20.18
CA ASN A 33 -13.97 -4.79 20.39
C ASN A 33 -15.42 -5.29 20.28
N LEU A 34 -15.72 -6.17 19.32
CA LEU A 34 -17.06 -6.70 19.10
C LEU A 34 -17.51 -7.69 20.18
N THR A 35 -16.59 -8.51 20.70
CA THR A 35 -16.89 -9.53 21.71
C THR A 35 -16.87 -8.99 23.14
N THR A 36 -16.27 -7.83 23.37
CA THR A 36 -16.26 -7.19 24.69
C THR A 36 -17.56 -6.41 24.87
N ILE A 37 -18.39 -6.85 25.82
CA ILE A 37 -19.75 -6.31 26.04
C ILE A 37 -19.70 -4.99 26.82
N TYR A 38 -18.69 -4.79 27.66
CA TYR A 38 -18.52 -3.60 28.48
C TYR A 38 -17.05 -3.33 28.79
N ASP A 39 -16.65 -2.07 28.75
CA ASP A 39 -15.35 -1.56 29.17
C ASP A 39 -15.59 -0.27 29.96
N GLU A 40 -15.25 -0.30 31.25
CA GLU A 40 -15.47 0.81 32.18
C GLU A 40 -14.77 2.12 31.77
N ASN A 41 -13.78 2.03 30.88
CA ASN A 41 -13.02 3.18 30.42
C ASN A 41 -13.46 3.68 29.03
N PHE A 42 -14.32 2.93 28.33
CA PHE A 42 -14.72 3.23 26.94
C PHE A 42 -16.14 2.75 26.60
N ASP A 43 -17.03 3.69 26.30
CA ASP A 43 -18.45 3.43 26.01
C ASP A 43 -18.74 2.93 24.57
N HIS A 44 -17.69 2.62 23.78
CA HIS A 44 -17.79 2.32 22.34
C HIS A 44 -17.35 0.91 22.00
N MET A 45 -17.83 -0.05 22.77
CA MET A 45 -17.65 -1.49 22.54
C MET A 45 -18.84 -2.09 21.78
N GLY A 46 -18.71 -3.35 21.36
CA GLY A 46 -19.71 -4.01 20.52
C GLY A 46 -19.89 -3.28 19.19
N ILE A 47 -21.13 -3.23 18.68
CA ILE A 47 -21.42 -2.59 17.39
C ILE A 47 -21.15 -1.08 17.37
N ARG A 48 -21.16 -0.42 18.54
CA ARG A 48 -20.86 1.01 18.64
C ARG A 48 -19.41 1.32 18.28
N THR A 49 -18.51 0.34 18.29
CA THR A 49 -17.11 0.55 17.93
C THR A 49 -16.92 1.15 16.52
N PHE A 50 -17.86 0.88 15.59
CA PHE A 50 -17.85 1.45 14.24
C PHE A 50 -18.17 2.95 14.19
N CYS A 51 -18.59 3.58 15.29
CA CYS A 51 -18.64 5.04 15.34
C CYS A 51 -17.24 5.67 15.45
N MET A 52 -16.21 4.90 15.81
CA MET A 52 -14.87 5.41 16.06
C MET A 52 -14.03 5.45 14.78
N PHE A 53 -13.48 6.62 14.43
CA PHE A 53 -12.61 6.74 13.26
C PHE A 53 -11.40 5.81 13.31
N THR A 54 -10.80 5.59 14.48
CA THR A 54 -9.69 4.65 14.66
C THR A 54 -10.04 3.24 14.19
N VAL A 55 -11.24 2.76 14.50
CA VAL A 55 -11.65 1.40 14.11
C VAL A 55 -11.85 1.35 12.60
N ASN A 56 -12.57 2.32 12.05
CA ASN A 56 -12.85 2.40 10.62
C ASN A 56 -11.58 2.58 9.77
N SER A 57 -10.61 3.40 10.21
CA SER A 57 -9.35 3.61 9.51
C SER A 57 -8.48 2.36 9.51
N ASN A 58 -8.43 1.62 10.64
CA ASN A 58 -7.73 0.34 10.71
C ASN A 58 -8.38 -0.72 9.80
N ILE A 59 -9.71 -0.78 9.75
CA ILE A 59 -10.43 -1.68 8.84
C ILE A 59 -10.13 -1.33 7.38
N LEU A 60 -10.20 -0.05 7.02
CA LEU A 60 -9.87 0.42 5.67
C LEU A 60 -8.44 0.02 5.26
N GLU A 61 -7.47 0.21 6.14
CA GLU A 61 -6.09 -0.19 5.90
C GLU A 61 -5.91 -1.70 5.79
N ALA A 62 -6.60 -2.48 6.64
CA ALA A 62 -6.59 -3.93 6.53
C ALA A 62 -7.16 -4.41 5.19
N VAL A 63 -8.26 -3.79 4.71
CA VAL A 63 -8.81 -4.09 3.37
C VAL A 63 -7.79 -3.71 2.28
N ALA A 64 -7.18 -2.53 2.38
CA ALA A 64 -6.17 -2.08 1.41
C ALA A 64 -4.97 -3.05 1.32
N LEU A 65 -4.48 -3.53 2.45
CA LEU A 65 -3.37 -4.49 2.53
C LEU A 65 -3.81 -5.92 2.15
N ALA A 66 -5.04 -6.33 2.44
CA ALA A 66 -5.57 -7.62 1.99
C ALA A 66 -5.58 -7.72 0.46
N LEU A 67 -5.88 -6.62 -0.23
CA LEU A 67 -5.84 -6.54 -1.70
C LEU A 67 -4.41 -6.70 -2.27
N VAL A 68 -3.36 -6.47 -1.47
CA VAL A 68 -1.96 -6.66 -1.88
C VAL A 68 -1.54 -8.15 -1.84
N LEU A 69 -2.16 -8.94 -0.97
CA LEU A 69 -1.81 -10.35 -0.75
C LEU A 69 -1.79 -11.20 -2.03
N PRO A 70 -2.81 -11.21 -2.91
CA PRO A 70 -2.77 -12.03 -4.12
C PRO A 70 -1.60 -11.67 -5.04
N TYR A 71 -1.27 -10.37 -5.16
CA TYR A 71 -0.16 -9.91 -6.01
C TYR A 71 1.21 -10.27 -5.45
N THR A 72 1.38 -10.25 -4.13
CA THR A 72 2.63 -10.72 -3.49
C THR A 72 2.80 -12.23 -3.62
N VAL A 73 1.71 -13.01 -3.52
CA VAL A 73 1.73 -14.46 -3.77
C VAL A 73 2.10 -14.77 -5.22
N ASP A 74 1.52 -14.04 -6.18
CA ASP A 74 1.88 -14.16 -7.58
C ASP A 74 3.33 -13.73 -7.86
N GLY A 75 3.80 -12.68 -7.19
CA GLY A 75 5.21 -12.28 -7.17
C GLY A 75 6.15 -13.39 -6.73
N LEU A 76 5.79 -14.12 -5.66
CA LEU A 76 6.59 -15.24 -5.14
C LEU A 76 6.54 -16.48 -6.05
N ARG A 77 5.35 -16.84 -6.54
CA ARG A 77 5.12 -18.06 -7.33
C ARG A 77 5.60 -17.94 -8.77
N LYS A 78 5.31 -16.80 -9.41
CA LYS A 78 5.48 -16.56 -10.85
C LYS A 78 6.61 -15.58 -11.18
N ASN A 79 7.29 -15.02 -10.17
CA ASN A 79 8.23 -13.90 -10.35
C ASN A 79 7.57 -12.76 -11.16
N ASN A 80 6.31 -12.47 -10.82
CA ASN A 80 5.50 -11.46 -11.49
C ASN A 80 4.79 -10.59 -10.45
N TYR A 81 5.56 -9.75 -9.76
CA TYR A 81 5.00 -8.77 -8.86
C TYR A 81 4.63 -7.53 -9.65
N HIS A 82 3.33 -7.30 -9.79
CA HIS A 82 2.81 -6.07 -10.34
C HIS A 82 1.58 -5.67 -9.54
N LEU A 83 1.61 -4.49 -8.92
CA LEU A 83 0.52 -4.02 -8.08
C LEU A 83 -0.20 -2.85 -8.79
N PRO A 84 -1.50 -2.97 -9.09
CA PRO A 84 -2.25 -1.87 -9.69
C PRO A 84 -2.10 -0.55 -8.90
N ASN A 85 -1.89 0.55 -9.62
CA ASN A 85 -1.65 1.87 -9.04
C ASN A 85 -2.73 2.26 -8.02
N TRP A 86 -4.00 1.97 -8.31
CA TRP A 86 -5.11 2.29 -7.42
C TRP A 86 -5.04 1.56 -6.08
N ILE A 87 -4.45 0.35 -6.01
CA ILE A 87 -4.24 -0.38 -4.75
C ILE A 87 -3.16 0.34 -3.93
N VAL A 88 -2.07 0.78 -4.55
CA VAL A 88 -1.02 1.57 -3.87
C VAL A 88 -1.61 2.88 -3.33
N VAL A 89 -2.45 3.55 -4.12
CA VAL A 89 -3.17 4.76 -3.69
C VAL A 89 -4.14 4.45 -2.55
N LEU A 90 -4.85 3.33 -2.59
CA LEU A 90 -5.73 2.92 -1.49
C LEU A 90 -4.97 2.65 -0.19
N ASN A 91 -3.77 2.07 -0.27
CA ASN A 91 -2.89 1.90 0.88
C ASN A 91 -2.38 3.25 1.41
N LEU A 92 -2.15 4.27 0.55
CA LEU A 92 -1.87 5.63 1.03
C LEU A 92 -3.06 6.19 1.83
N ILE A 93 -4.28 6.00 1.32
CA ILE A 93 -5.51 6.49 1.95
C ILE A 93 -5.66 5.85 3.35
N GLY A 94 -5.52 4.53 3.45
CA GLY A 94 -5.60 3.80 4.72
C GLY A 94 -4.44 4.16 5.67
N ALA A 95 -3.20 4.15 5.19
CA ALA A 95 -1.99 4.50 5.96
C ALA A 95 -2.08 5.92 6.55
N THR A 96 -2.57 6.89 5.78
CA THR A 96 -2.83 8.25 6.29
C THR A 96 -3.84 8.22 7.44
N GLY A 97 -4.95 7.50 7.30
CA GLY A 97 -5.99 7.39 8.32
C GLY A 97 -5.47 6.78 9.63
N VAL A 98 -4.78 5.65 9.55
CA VAL A 98 -4.22 4.99 10.74
C VAL A 98 -3.11 5.83 11.38
N THR A 99 -2.29 6.53 10.58
CA THR A 99 -1.26 7.44 11.08
C THR A 99 -1.88 8.61 11.84
N LEU A 100 -2.93 9.24 11.29
CA LEU A 100 -3.64 10.31 11.99
C LEU A 100 -4.15 9.83 13.35
N THR A 101 -4.81 8.68 13.38
CA THR A 101 -5.35 8.14 14.63
C THR A 101 -4.27 7.70 15.62
N PHE A 102 -3.14 7.19 15.13
CA PHE A 102 -1.96 6.88 15.94
C PHE A 102 -1.38 8.13 16.60
N LEU A 103 -1.18 9.20 15.82
CA LEU A 103 -0.64 10.46 16.34
C LEU A 103 -1.59 11.11 17.35
N VAL A 104 -2.90 11.09 17.10
CA VAL A 104 -3.91 11.54 18.06
C VAL A 104 -3.84 10.70 19.34
N SER A 105 -3.72 9.38 19.24
CA SER A 105 -3.59 8.52 20.40
C SER A 105 -2.31 8.77 21.20
N LEU A 106 -1.19 8.96 20.51
CA LEU A 106 0.12 9.12 21.13
C LEU A 106 0.29 10.51 21.77
N PHE A 107 -0.13 11.57 21.08
CA PHE A 107 0.16 12.94 21.48
C PHE A 107 -1.00 13.67 22.15
N LEU A 108 -2.24 13.19 22.00
CA LEU A 108 -3.41 13.81 22.63
C LEU A 108 -4.05 12.90 23.67
N LEU A 109 -4.41 11.67 23.30
CA LEU A 109 -5.18 10.81 24.21
C LEU A 109 -4.33 10.20 25.32
N ALA A 110 -3.14 9.68 25.01
CA ALA A 110 -2.28 9.04 26.01
C ALA A 110 -1.79 10.01 27.11
N PRO A 111 -1.42 11.27 26.80
CA PRO A 111 -1.08 12.25 27.84
C PRO A 111 -2.27 12.64 28.74
N VAL A 112 -3.49 12.67 28.19
CA VAL A 112 -4.69 13.09 28.94
C VAL A 112 -5.31 11.94 29.74
N LYS A 113 -5.35 10.74 29.15
CA LYS A 113 -6.04 9.56 29.72
C LYS A 113 -5.10 8.51 30.30
N GLY A 114 -3.79 8.64 30.08
CA GLY A 114 -2.76 7.69 30.50
C GLY A 114 -2.36 6.69 29.41
N PHE A 115 -1.06 6.46 29.28
CA PHE A 115 -0.48 5.56 28.27
C PHE A 115 -0.95 4.12 28.41
N VAL A 116 -0.95 3.58 29.62
CA VAL A 116 -1.39 2.19 29.87
C VAL A 116 -2.82 1.99 29.39
N LEU A 117 -3.70 2.97 29.63
CA LEU A 117 -5.10 2.87 29.21
C LEU A 117 -5.23 2.87 27.67
N ILE A 118 -4.48 3.73 26.98
CA ILE A 118 -4.58 3.83 25.51
C ILE A 118 -3.90 2.66 24.79
N PHE A 119 -2.94 1.97 25.41
CA PHE A 119 -2.13 0.93 24.77
C PHE A 119 -2.28 -0.47 25.40
N THR A 120 -3.47 -0.81 25.92
CA THR A 120 -3.77 -2.14 26.49
C THR A 120 -4.98 -2.80 25.82
N GLY A 121 -5.05 -4.13 25.80
CA GLY A 121 -6.19 -4.87 25.25
C GLY A 121 -6.32 -4.70 23.73
N SER A 122 -7.54 -4.56 23.22
CA SER A 122 -7.80 -4.33 21.78
C SER A 122 -7.17 -3.02 21.28
N ARG A 123 -7.07 -2.03 22.15
CA ARG A 123 -6.51 -0.70 21.88
C ARG A 123 -5.01 -0.77 21.58
N PHE A 124 -4.29 -1.70 22.20
CA PHE A 124 -2.88 -1.95 21.86
C PHE A 124 -2.70 -2.27 20.36
N PHE A 125 -3.61 -3.08 19.80
CA PHE A 125 -3.61 -3.38 18.38
C PHE A 125 -3.99 -2.16 17.54
N LEU A 126 -5.17 -1.57 17.80
CA LEU A 126 -5.76 -0.56 16.91
C LEU A 126 -5.14 0.85 17.05
N HIS A 127 -4.58 1.18 18.20
CA HIS A 127 -3.89 2.45 18.46
C HIS A 127 -2.37 2.34 18.42
N GLY A 128 -1.79 1.14 18.36
CA GLY A 128 -0.34 0.96 18.45
C GLY A 128 0.22 0.09 17.32
N VAL A 129 0.09 -1.23 17.49
CA VAL A 129 0.76 -2.22 16.62
C VAL A 129 0.31 -2.08 15.16
N CYS A 130 -0.99 -2.04 14.88
CA CYS A 130 -1.48 -2.01 13.50
C CYS A 130 -1.06 -0.73 12.78
N PRO A 131 -1.21 0.49 13.35
CA PRO A 131 -0.70 1.69 12.70
C PRO A 131 0.79 1.67 12.40
N ILE A 132 1.63 1.20 13.34
CA ILE A 132 3.09 1.14 13.13
C ILE A 132 3.43 0.18 11.99
N LEU A 133 2.85 -1.02 12.00
CA LEU A 133 3.08 -2.02 10.97
C LEU A 133 2.56 -1.55 9.61
N ALA A 134 1.41 -0.89 9.54
CA ALA A 134 0.84 -0.33 8.33
C ALA A 134 1.73 0.77 7.72
N ILE A 135 2.21 1.71 8.55
CA ILE A 135 3.13 2.77 8.11
C ILE A 135 4.41 2.17 7.53
N ILE A 136 4.99 1.17 8.21
CA ILE A 136 6.19 0.49 7.74
C ILE A 136 5.91 -0.26 6.43
N ALA A 137 4.82 -1.03 6.38
CA ALA A 137 4.41 -1.77 5.19
C ALA A 137 4.27 -0.84 3.99
N PHE A 138 3.47 0.21 4.11
CA PHE A 138 3.23 1.17 3.05
C PHE A 138 4.51 1.92 2.62
N CYS A 139 5.31 2.41 3.56
CA CYS A 139 6.49 3.20 3.23
C CYS A 139 7.63 2.37 2.61
N PHE A 140 7.77 1.11 3.00
CA PHE A 140 9.00 0.34 2.72
C PHE A 140 8.81 -0.95 1.96
N PHE A 141 7.61 -1.54 1.94
CA PHE A 141 7.39 -2.86 1.33
C PHE A 141 6.37 -2.81 0.19
N ILE A 142 5.29 -2.04 0.34
CA ILE A 142 4.35 -1.80 -0.75
C ILE A 142 4.92 -0.72 -1.67
N SER A 143 5.52 -1.09 -2.80
CA SER A 143 5.79 -0.09 -3.84
C SER A 143 5.91 -0.69 -5.24
N ASP A 144 4.91 -0.41 -6.06
CA ASP A 144 5.02 -0.61 -7.50
C ASP A 144 4.61 0.63 -8.30
N HIS A 145 4.14 1.66 -7.59
CA HIS A 145 3.70 2.92 -8.14
C HIS A 145 4.32 4.07 -7.38
N ARG A 146 4.69 5.13 -8.10
CA ARG A 146 5.19 6.37 -7.51
C ARG A 146 4.03 7.33 -7.32
N ILE A 147 3.68 7.61 -6.07
CA ILE A 147 2.52 8.44 -5.73
C ILE A 147 2.71 9.89 -6.18
N THR A 148 1.74 10.39 -6.93
CA THR A 148 1.66 11.79 -7.38
C THR A 148 1.05 12.70 -6.31
N ARG A 149 1.23 14.02 -6.46
CA ARG A 149 0.59 14.99 -5.57
C ARG A 149 -0.94 14.99 -5.70
N LYS A 150 -1.48 14.65 -6.88
CA LYS A 150 -2.92 14.59 -7.10
C LYS A 150 -3.55 13.42 -6.35
N GLU A 151 -2.92 12.25 -6.40
CA GLU A 151 -3.37 11.06 -5.66
C GLU A 151 -3.31 11.27 -4.15
N ALA A 152 -2.36 12.07 -3.65
CA ALA A 152 -2.28 12.42 -2.23
C ALA A 152 -3.56 13.13 -1.71
N TRP A 153 -4.26 13.90 -2.55
CA TRP A 153 -5.51 14.52 -2.13
C TRP A 153 -6.63 13.51 -1.82
N LEU A 154 -6.57 12.31 -2.41
CA LEU A 154 -7.55 11.26 -2.15
C LEU A 154 -7.49 10.74 -0.71
N ALA A 155 -6.33 10.87 -0.05
CA ALA A 155 -6.17 10.45 1.34
C ALA A 155 -6.98 11.28 2.34
N LEU A 156 -7.48 12.46 1.94
CA LEU A 156 -8.34 13.28 2.77
C LEU A 156 -9.79 12.78 2.82
N ILE A 157 -10.22 12.01 1.80
CA ILE A 157 -11.62 11.63 1.59
C ILE A 157 -12.22 10.90 2.80
N PRO A 158 -11.60 9.85 3.38
CA PRO A 158 -12.22 9.13 4.50
C PRO A 158 -12.43 10.02 5.73
N THR A 159 -11.49 10.91 6.01
CA THR A 159 -11.58 11.83 7.16
C THR A 159 -12.64 12.89 6.94
N ILE A 160 -12.78 13.41 5.71
CA ILE A 160 -13.86 14.34 5.38
C ILE A 160 -15.22 13.66 5.52
N ILE A 161 -15.38 12.45 4.95
CA ILE A 161 -16.62 11.67 5.07
C ILE A 161 -16.94 11.41 6.54
N TYR A 162 -15.98 10.92 7.31
CA TYR A 162 -16.17 10.67 8.73
C TYR A 162 -16.53 11.94 9.50
N GLY A 163 -15.87 13.07 9.22
CA GLY A 163 -16.16 14.35 9.85
C GLY A 163 -17.59 14.83 9.58
N ILE A 164 -18.09 14.65 8.36
CA ILE A 164 -19.48 14.96 7.99
C ILE A 164 -20.44 14.04 8.77
N VAL A 165 -20.20 12.74 8.79
CA VAL A 165 -21.04 11.78 9.53
C VAL A 165 -21.04 12.10 11.03
N TYR A 166 -19.88 12.37 11.61
CA TYR A 166 -19.76 12.76 13.02
C TYR A 166 -20.55 14.04 13.31
N PHE A 167 -20.42 15.06 12.46
CA PHE A 167 -21.17 16.31 12.61
C PHE A 167 -22.68 16.06 12.61
N ILE A 168 -23.18 15.26 11.66
CA ILE A 168 -24.61 14.92 11.58
C ILE A 168 -25.05 14.17 12.85
N MET A 169 -24.31 13.12 13.24
CA MET A 169 -24.69 12.26 14.35
C MET A 169 -24.62 12.96 15.71
N VAL A 170 -23.63 13.83 15.92
CA VAL A 170 -23.39 14.47 17.22
C VAL A 170 -24.08 15.82 17.33
N VAL A 171 -24.05 16.65 16.29
CA VAL A 171 -24.55 18.04 16.34
C VAL A 171 -25.98 18.16 15.83
N VAL A 172 -26.30 17.50 14.71
CA VAL A 172 -27.63 17.64 14.08
C VAL A 172 -28.67 16.75 14.76
N ILE A 173 -28.34 15.47 14.94
CA ILE A 173 -29.23 14.51 15.60
C ILE A 173 -29.11 14.66 17.11
N GLY A 174 -27.89 14.58 17.64
CA GLY A 174 -27.62 14.65 19.07
C GLY A 174 -27.98 13.36 19.82
N GLU A 175 -27.27 13.11 20.92
CA GLU A 175 -27.38 11.87 21.70
C GLU A 175 -28.81 11.58 22.18
N GLN A 176 -29.53 12.62 22.64
CA GLN A 176 -30.91 12.54 23.10
C GLN A 176 -31.93 12.03 22.04
N ASN A 177 -31.58 12.11 20.76
CA ASN A 177 -32.41 11.64 19.64
C ASN A 177 -31.85 10.37 18.98
N GLY A 178 -30.95 9.65 19.65
CA GLY A 178 -30.30 8.44 19.11
C GLY A 178 -29.04 8.69 18.29
N GLY A 179 -28.49 9.91 18.34
CA GLY A 179 -27.20 10.25 17.75
C GLY A 179 -26.01 9.67 18.52
N TRP A 180 -24.80 9.98 18.04
CA TRP A 180 -23.58 9.61 18.77
C TRP A 180 -23.33 10.56 19.94
N ASN A 181 -22.71 10.06 21.00
CA ASN A 181 -22.19 10.91 22.06
C ASN A 181 -20.98 11.71 21.54
N ASP A 182 -20.74 12.90 22.12
CA ASP A 182 -19.65 13.78 21.71
C ASP A 182 -18.28 13.34 22.27
N PHE A 183 -17.79 12.18 21.82
CA PHE A 183 -16.55 11.59 22.34
C PHE A 183 -15.27 12.39 22.01
N TYR A 184 -15.33 13.30 21.04
CA TYR A 184 -14.24 14.27 20.78
C TYR A 184 -14.42 15.62 21.48
N GLY A 185 -15.60 15.90 22.05
CA GLY A 185 -15.86 17.18 22.71
C GLY A 185 -16.03 18.37 21.76
N PHE A 186 -16.39 18.15 20.49
CA PHE A 186 -16.50 19.20 19.47
C PHE A 186 -17.83 19.97 19.50
N ALA A 187 -18.81 19.48 20.25
CA ALA A 187 -20.04 20.21 20.56
C ALA A 187 -19.98 20.86 21.96
N THR A 188 -19.17 20.28 22.86
CA THR A 188 -19.18 20.63 24.29
C THR A 188 -17.96 21.40 24.79
N ARG A 189 -16.76 21.22 24.20
CA ARG A 189 -15.50 21.80 24.70
C ARG A 189 -14.79 22.70 23.70
N LEU A 190 -14.85 22.37 22.41
CA LEU A 190 -14.18 23.10 21.34
C LEU A 190 -15.20 23.37 20.22
N PRO A 191 -15.38 24.62 19.78
CA PRO A 191 -16.24 24.92 18.63
C PRO A 191 -15.85 24.09 17.40
N VAL A 192 -16.83 23.47 16.75
CA VAL A 192 -16.62 22.48 15.66
C VAL A 192 -15.78 23.00 14.48
N TRP A 193 -15.73 24.31 14.26
CA TRP A 193 -14.93 24.92 13.20
C TRP A 193 -13.41 24.85 13.47
N ILE A 194 -12.98 24.81 14.73
CA ILE A 194 -11.56 24.71 15.10
C ILE A 194 -10.94 23.38 14.61
N PRO A 195 -11.48 22.19 14.97
CA PRO A 195 -10.96 20.93 14.48
C PRO A 195 -11.12 20.81 12.96
N LEU A 196 -12.17 21.36 12.35
CA LEU A 196 -12.30 21.38 10.88
C LEU A 196 -11.15 22.14 10.19
N LEU A 197 -10.74 23.28 10.74
CA LEU A 197 -9.61 24.06 10.22
C LEU A 197 -8.25 23.42 10.52
N ALA A 198 -8.10 22.74 11.65
CA ALA A 198 -6.82 22.13 12.06
C ALA A 198 -6.57 20.75 11.44
N ILE A 199 -7.60 19.90 11.32
CA ILE A 199 -7.45 18.52 10.85
C ILE A 199 -7.01 18.48 9.39
N GLY A 200 -7.52 19.36 8.52
CA GLY A 200 -7.18 19.41 7.10
C GLY A 200 -5.66 19.59 6.83
N PRO A 201 -5.01 20.62 7.39
CA PRO A 201 -3.56 20.80 7.31
C PRO A 201 -2.78 19.63 7.92
N ILE A 202 -3.22 19.10 9.07
CA ILE A 202 -2.55 17.98 9.75
C ILE A 202 -2.57 16.73 8.86
N ILE A 203 -3.73 16.35 8.33
CA ILE A 203 -3.86 15.16 7.49
C ILE A 203 -3.10 15.33 6.17
N TYR A 204 -3.08 16.53 5.60
CA TYR A 204 -2.28 16.81 4.42
C TYR A 204 -0.79 16.71 4.73
N GLY A 205 -0.33 17.23 5.87
CA GLY A 205 1.05 17.09 6.35
C GLY A 205 1.47 15.63 6.52
N ILE A 206 0.63 14.82 7.17
CA ILE A 206 0.83 13.37 7.31
C ILE A 206 0.94 12.70 5.93
N THR A 207 -0.01 12.97 5.05
CA THR A 207 -0.04 12.39 3.70
C THR A 207 1.19 12.79 2.90
N ALA A 208 1.62 14.05 3.00
CA ALA A 208 2.82 14.54 2.34
C ALA A 208 4.08 13.83 2.86
N LEU A 209 4.19 13.61 4.18
CA LEU A 209 5.29 12.87 4.78
C LEU A 209 5.31 11.41 4.33
N LEU A 210 4.18 10.70 4.42
CA LEU A 210 4.06 9.32 3.97
C LEU A 210 4.40 9.19 2.48
N ARG A 211 3.93 10.12 1.65
CA ARG A 211 4.28 10.18 0.22
C ARG A 211 5.79 10.33 0.01
N LEU A 212 6.44 11.22 0.77
CA LEU A 212 7.89 11.44 0.66
C LEU A 212 8.66 10.16 1.03
N LEU A 213 8.31 9.52 2.14
CA LEU A 213 8.93 8.29 2.60
C LEU A 213 8.73 7.14 1.60
N HIS A 214 7.49 6.94 1.16
CA HIS A 214 7.13 5.92 0.18
C HIS A 214 7.86 6.13 -1.14
N ASN A 215 7.79 7.34 -1.73
CA ASN A 215 8.43 7.63 -3.01
C ASN A 215 9.95 7.50 -2.93
N GLY A 216 10.57 7.93 -1.82
CA GLY A 216 12.01 7.73 -1.61
C GLY A 216 12.40 6.26 -1.55
N SER A 217 11.60 5.42 -0.90
CA SER A 217 11.81 3.97 -0.88
C SER A 217 11.53 3.31 -2.24
N TYR A 218 10.53 3.79 -2.98
CA TYR A 218 10.25 3.34 -4.35
C TYR A 218 11.43 3.67 -5.29
N ASP A 219 11.90 4.92 -5.30
CA ASP A 219 12.98 5.39 -6.17
C ASP A 219 14.29 4.63 -5.86
N ARG A 220 14.62 4.43 -4.58
CA ARG A 220 15.78 3.61 -4.14
C ARG A 220 15.69 2.16 -4.60
N ARG A 221 14.51 1.55 -4.55
CA ARG A 221 14.29 0.16 -4.97
C ARG A 221 14.48 0.01 -6.48
N LYS A 222 13.88 0.89 -7.28
CA LYS A 222 14.03 0.86 -8.74
C LYS A 222 15.46 1.14 -9.19
N ALA A 223 16.17 2.06 -8.53
CA ALA A 223 17.59 2.29 -8.80
C ALA A 223 18.45 1.06 -8.46
N LYS A 224 18.17 0.37 -7.35
CA LYS A 224 18.88 -0.86 -6.97
C LYS A 224 18.59 -2.01 -7.95
N GLU A 225 17.34 -2.17 -8.36
CA GLU A 225 16.93 -3.16 -9.37
C GLU A 225 17.67 -2.94 -10.69
N ALA A 226 17.70 -1.70 -11.19
CA ALA A 226 18.44 -1.34 -12.40
C ALA A 226 19.95 -1.64 -12.30
N ARG A 227 20.60 -1.30 -11.18
CA ARG A 227 22.02 -1.60 -10.97
C ARG A 227 22.33 -3.09 -10.99
N MET A 228 21.49 -3.91 -10.34
CA MET A 228 21.70 -5.36 -10.35
C MET A 228 21.55 -5.95 -11.77
N TYR A 229 20.60 -5.45 -12.55
CA TYR A 229 20.47 -5.82 -13.96
C TYR A 229 21.69 -5.39 -14.79
N GLN A 230 22.19 -4.17 -14.58
CA GLN A 230 23.40 -3.68 -15.24
C GLN A 230 24.63 -4.52 -14.88
N GLU A 231 24.82 -4.84 -13.60
CA GLU A 231 25.93 -5.67 -13.12
C GLU A 231 25.85 -7.09 -13.68
N GLU A 232 24.66 -7.69 -13.72
CA GLU A 232 24.47 -9.05 -14.22
C GLU A 232 24.70 -9.18 -15.73
N TYR A 233 24.43 -8.09 -16.48
CA TYR A 233 24.64 -8.03 -17.92
C TYR A 233 25.81 -7.13 -18.32
N ALA A 234 26.69 -6.77 -17.38
CA ALA A 234 27.82 -5.88 -17.62
C ALA A 234 28.75 -6.46 -18.70
N GLY A 235 29.10 -5.64 -19.69
CA GLY A 235 29.96 -6.05 -20.80
C GLY A 235 29.25 -6.81 -21.93
N ARG A 236 27.92 -6.99 -21.87
CA ARG A 236 27.11 -7.44 -23.00
C ARG A 236 26.47 -6.25 -23.71
N ASP A 237 26.28 -6.38 -25.01
CA ASP A 237 25.40 -5.48 -25.79
C ASP A 237 24.01 -5.45 -25.11
N ILE A 238 23.37 -4.29 -25.04
CA ILE A 238 22.05 -4.13 -24.44
C ILE A 238 21.01 -5.08 -25.07
N ARG A 239 21.12 -5.33 -26.38
CA ARG A 239 20.30 -6.29 -27.11
C ARG A 239 20.53 -7.71 -26.59
N GLU A 240 21.79 -8.09 -26.37
CA GLU A 240 22.15 -9.40 -25.81
C GLU A 240 21.67 -9.55 -24.37
N ALA A 241 21.77 -8.50 -23.56
CA ALA A 241 21.23 -8.46 -22.20
C ALA A 241 19.70 -8.65 -22.17
N VAL A 242 18.98 -7.95 -23.05
CA VAL A 242 17.52 -8.06 -23.21
C VAL A 242 17.11 -9.45 -23.68
N MET A 243 17.84 -10.04 -24.64
CA MET A 243 17.59 -11.42 -25.10
C MET A 243 17.84 -12.44 -23.99
N ALA A 244 18.94 -12.31 -23.23
CA ALA A 244 19.23 -13.18 -22.10
C ALA A 244 18.14 -13.09 -21.03
N MET A 245 17.66 -11.87 -20.74
CA MET A 245 16.54 -11.64 -19.84
C MET A 245 15.25 -12.33 -20.33
N ALA A 246 14.93 -12.24 -21.62
CA ALA A 246 13.77 -12.89 -22.22
C ALA A 246 13.85 -14.43 -22.12
N ARG A 247 15.05 -15.01 -22.33
CA ARG A 247 15.29 -16.46 -22.18
C ARG A 247 15.13 -16.93 -20.74
N ASP A 248 15.69 -16.21 -19.78
CA ASP A 248 15.53 -16.52 -18.36
C ASP A 248 14.07 -16.41 -17.91
N GLN A 249 13.35 -15.39 -18.40
CA GLN A 249 11.95 -15.18 -18.03
C GLN A 249 11.02 -16.23 -18.67
N SER A 250 11.27 -16.63 -19.92
CA SER A 250 10.51 -17.69 -20.60
C SER A 250 10.76 -19.08 -20.01
N ALA A 251 11.99 -19.37 -19.57
CA ALA A 251 12.33 -20.63 -18.89
C ALA A 251 11.73 -20.72 -17.47
N SER A 252 11.62 -19.58 -16.76
CA SER A 252 11.16 -19.54 -15.37
C SER A 252 9.65 -19.35 -15.20
N ARG A 253 8.95 -18.76 -16.19
CA ARG A 253 7.50 -18.54 -16.12
C ARG A 253 6.73 -19.71 -16.72
N ARG A 254 5.62 -20.09 -16.07
CA ARG A 254 4.66 -21.11 -16.54
C ARG A 254 3.36 -20.53 -17.14
N THR A 255 3.24 -19.20 -17.19
CA THR A 255 2.03 -18.51 -17.65
C THR A 255 2.08 -18.22 -19.15
N ALA A 256 0.92 -18.13 -19.81
CA ALA A 256 0.81 -17.73 -21.22
C ALA A 256 1.10 -16.23 -21.44
N ASP A 257 0.84 -15.39 -20.43
CA ASP A 257 1.03 -13.94 -20.56
C ASP A 257 2.52 -13.55 -20.59
N ILE A 258 2.89 -12.81 -21.63
CA ILE A 258 4.21 -12.17 -21.76
C ILE A 258 4.15 -10.82 -21.05
N ILE A 259 5.06 -10.59 -20.11
CA ILE A 259 5.15 -9.31 -19.41
C ILE A 259 6.52 -8.74 -19.70
N VAL A 260 6.51 -7.79 -20.62
CA VAL A 260 7.71 -7.07 -21.02
C VAL A 260 8.12 -6.17 -19.86
N PRO A 261 9.34 -6.33 -19.32
CA PRO A 261 9.85 -5.48 -18.25
C PRO A 261 10.31 -4.12 -18.83
N SER A 262 9.43 -3.43 -19.56
CA SER A 262 9.73 -2.23 -20.35
C SER A 262 10.42 -1.13 -19.54
N ARG A 263 10.10 -1.03 -18.24
CA ARG A 263 10.73 -0.06 -17.35
C ARG A 263 12.17 -0.43 -16.99
N ILE A 264 12.46 -1.72 -16.80
CA ILE A 264 13.82 -2.21 -16.59
C ILE A 264 14.62 -2.02 -17.88
N ILE A 265 14.03 -2.37 -19.03
CA ILE A 265 14.63 -2.13 -20.33
C ILE A 265 14.92 -0.64 -20.53
N SER A 266 13.99 0.26 -20.17
CA SER A 266 14.19 1.71 -20.27
C SER A 266 15.34 2.23 -19.41
N LEU A 267 15.54 1.64 -18.22
CA LEU A 267 16.65 2.00 -17.34
C LEU A 267 17.97 1.42 -17.84
N MET A 268 17.96 0.25 -18.47
CA MET A 268 19.12 -0.30 -19.16
C MET A 268 19.51 0.58 -20.34
N VAL A 269 18.55 1.02 -21.16
CA VAL A 269 18.78 1.91 -22.32
C VAL A 269 19.33 3.26 -21.86
N ALA A 270 18.73 3.87 -20.83
CA ALA A 270 19.15 5.18 -20.34
C ALA A 270 20.57 5.21 -19.73
N HIS A 271 21.18 4.06 -19.49
CA HIS A 271 22.46 3.92 -18.80
C HIS A 271 23.45 2.99 -19.52
N GLY A 272 23.08 2.44 -20.69
CA GLY A 272 23.97 1.68 -21.55
C GLY A 272 24.76 2.61 -22.47
N ASP A 273 25.87 2.13 -23.00
CA ASP A 273 26.69 2.83 -24.01
C ASP A 273 26.07 2.75 -25.43
N ASP A 274 24.91 2.10 -25.57
CA ASP A 274 24.31 1.75 -26.85
C ASP A 274 22.98 2.52 -27.05
N ASP A 275 22.84 3.23 -28.17
CA ASP A 275 21.72 4.14 -28.49
C ASP A 275 20.43 3.39 -28.92
N ALA A 276 20.23 2.16 -28.42
CA ALA A 276 19.11 1.32 -28.83
C ALA A 276 17.76 1.91 -28.37
N PRO A 277 16.79 2.13 -29.29
CA PRO A 277 15.45 2.60 -28.94
C PRO A 277 14.71 1.64 -28.00
N LEU A 278 13.97 2.18 -27.02
CA LEU A 278 13.22 1.40 -26.02
C LEU A 278 12.21 0.44 -26.66
N ASP A 279 11.48 0.90 -27.67
CA ASP A 279 10.50 0.12 -28.42
C ASP A 279 11.14 -1.08 -29.11
N GLU A 280 12.33 -0.88 -29.70
CA GLU A 280 13.10 -1.96 -30.32
C GLU A 280 13.54 -3.00 -29.29
N CYS A 281 14.07 -2.57 -28.14
CA CYS A 281 14.43 -3.49 -27.07
C CYS A 281 13.22 -4.24 -26.49
N CYS A 282 12.06 -3.59 -26.38
CA CYS A 282 10.83 -4.26 -25.95
C CYS A 282 10.36 -5.30 -26.97
N LEU A 283 10.43 -4.98 -28.26
CA LEU A 283 10.10 -5.92 -29.33
C LEU A 283 11.07 -7.12 -29.35
N LEU A 284 12.36 -6.86 -29.19
CA LEU A 284 13.40 -7.88 -29.11
C LEU A 284 13.12 -8.83 -27.94
N PHE A 285 12.75 -8.29 -26.78
CA PHE A 285 12.34 -9.09 -25.62
C PHE A 285 11.19 -10.05 -25.96
N VAL A 286 10.09 -9.53 -26.54
CA VAL A 286 8.91 -10.33 -26.88
C VAL A 286 9.26 -11.43 -27.88
N ASN A 287 9.99 -11.08 -28.94
CA ASN A 287 10.37 -12.01 -29.99
C ASN A 287 11.23 -13.15 -29.43
N THR A 288 12.25 -12.83 -28.64
CA THR A 288 13.10 -13.85 -28.01
C THR A 288 12.34 -14.69 -26.99
N TYR A 289 11.38 -14.10 -26.27
CA TYR A 289 10.52 -14.84 -25.34
C TYR A 289 9.68 -15.89 -26.07
N LEU A 290 9.03 -15.51 -27.18
CA LEU A 290 8.21 -16.40 -28.01
C LEU A 290 9.03 -17.48 -28.71
N GLU A 291 10.20 -17.12 -29.24
CA GLU A 291 11.16 -18.06 -29.84
C GLU A 291 11.55 -19.15 -28.85
N ASN A 292 11.93 -18.75 -27.63
CA ASN A 292 12.39 -19.69 -26.61
C ASN A 292 11.28 -20.65 -26.13
N ARG A 293 10.01 -20.32 -26.40
CA ARG A 293 8.86 -21.20 -26.16
C ARG A 293 8.41 -22.02 -27.36
N GLY A 294 8.99 -21.80 -28.54
CA GLY A 294 8.55 -22.43 -29.78
C GLY A 294 7.18 -21.92 -30.27
N GLU A 295 6.75 -20.74 -29.83
CA GLU A 295 5.43 -20.16 -30.15
C GLU A 295 5.49 -19.19 -31.34
N LYS A 296 6.69 -18.87 -31.86
CA LYS A 296 6.88 -17.89 -32.94
C LYS A 296 6.21 -18.28 -34.28
N ASP A 297 5.98 -19.56 -34.50
CA ASP A 297 5.43 -20.10 -35.75
C ASP A 297 3.93 -20.45 -35.69
N ALA A 298 3.25 -20.17 -34.57
CA ALA A 298 1.84 -20.54 -34.37
C ALA A 298 0.82 -19.56 -34.99
N GLU A 299 1.25 -18.36 -35.42
CA GLU A 299 0.39 -17.34 -36.03
C GLU A 299 0.81 -17.04 -37.48
N ALA A 300 0.52 -17.97 -38.39
CA ALA A 300 0.26 -17.61 -39.78
C ALA A 300 -1.13 -18.11 -40.16
N PRO A 301 -2.19 -17.28 -40.12
CA PRO A 301 -3.47 -17.68 -40.65
C PRO A 301 -3.28 -17.91 -42.15
N LYS A 302 -3.38 -19.18 -42.57
CA LYS A 302 -3.47 -19.54 -43.98
C LYS A 302 -4.60 -18.72 -44.60
N ARG A 303 -4.25 -17.73 -45.42
CA ARG A 303 -5.20 -17.08 -46.32
C ARG A 303 -5.82 -18.17 -47.16
N LYS A 304 -7.07 -18.54 -46.86
CA LYS A 304 -7.89 -19.35 -47.76
C LYS A 304 -8.26 -18.43 -48.92
N GLY A 305 -7.78 -18.79 -50.11
CA GLY A 305 -8.29 -18.26 -51.37
C GLY A 305 -9.68 -18.78 -51.68
#